data_AF-G3XVQ8-F1
#
_entry.id   AF-G3XVQ8-F1
#
_cell.length_a   1.000
_cell.length_b   1.000
_cell.length_c   1.000
_cell.angle_alpha   90.00
_cell.angle_beta   90.00
_cell.angle_gamma   90.00
#
_symmetry.space_group_name_H-M   'P 1'
#
loop_
_entity.id
_entity.type
_entity.pdbx_description
1 polymer ?
#
loop_
_entity_poly.entity_id
_entity_poly.type
_entity_poly.pdbx_seq_one_letter_code
_entity_poly.pdbx_strand_id
1 'polypeptide(L)'
;MRRFERITQVVEHVEEYRRGGYHPVHLHDIFDQRYEVVGKLAYGQFSTAWLAKDKTSTHRHIALKILKADASADSKELLILRHLAASKFDHPGKTHVVELLDHFYHTGPNGSHLCLVFPVMISDVQEMIVTWTPRQAGYVETMSHQILLGLDFLHRSDIVH
;
A
#
# COMPACT_ATOMS: atom_id res chain seq x y z
N MET A 1 -3.10 22.79 31.10
CA MET A 1 -4.12 21.74 30.89
C MET A 1 -4.19 21.48 29.39
N ARG A 2 -3.46 20.48 28.88
CA ARG A 2 -3.41 20.19 27.43
C ARG A 2 -4.74 19.57 27.03
N ARG A 3 -5.52 20.34 26.27
CA ARG A 3 -6.81 19.96 25.69
C ARG A 3 -6.54 18.82 24.71
N PHE A 4 -7.12 17.66 24.95
CA PHE A 4 -7.09 16.56 23.98
C PHE A 4 -7.73 17.09 22.68
N GLU A 5 -6.92 17.26 21.64
CA GLU A 5 -7.43 17.51 20.30
C GLU A 5 -8.06 16.22 19.79
N ARG A 6 -9.29 16.32 19.28
CA ARG A 6 -9.95 15.20 18.63
C ARG A 6 -9.13 14.88 17.37
N ILE A 7 -8.46 13.73 17.36
CA ILE A 7 -7.87 13.19 16.15
C ILE A 7 -9.05 12.83 15.24
N THR A 8 -9.31 13.66 14.24
CA THR A 8 -10.35 13.43 13.21
C THR A 8 -9.91 12.43 12.16
N GLN A 9 -8.65 11.98 12.20
CA GLN A 9 -8.21 10.85 11.40
C GLN A 9 -8.88 9.61 11.99
N VAL A 10 -9.74 8.98 11.19
CA VAL A 10 -10.24 7.64 11.50
C VAL A 10 -8.98 6.79 11.73
N VAL A 11 -8.86 6.20 12.91
CA VAL A 11 -7.79 5.28 13.28
C VAL A 11 -8.41 3.90 13.35
N GLU A 12 -7.62 2.86 13.10
CA GLU A 12 -8.08 1.49 13.27
C GLU A 12 -8.56 1.22 14.69
N HIS A 13 -9.49 0.28 14.80
CA HIS A 13 -10.01 -0.21 16.07
C HIS A 13 -8.89 -0.84 16.90
N VAL A 14 -8.70 -0.35 18.12
CA VAL A 14 -7.65 -0.82 19.04
C VAL A 14 -7.82 -2.30 19.38
N GLU A 15 -9.07 -2.78 19.38
CA GLU A 15 -9.46 -4.16 19.66
C GLU A 15 -8.90 -5.16 18.62
N GLU A 16 -8.51 -4.66 17.45
CA GLU A 16 -7.94 -5.47 16.38
C GLU A 16 -6.42 -5.68 16.54
N TYR A 17 -5.79 -5.10 17.57
CA TYR A 17 -4.41 -5.42 17.97
C TYR A 17 -4.38 -6.63 18.92
N ARG A 18 -4.71 -7.79 18.35
CA ARG A 18 -4.76 -9.09 19.03
C ARG A 18 -4.12 -10.16 18.17
N ARG A 19 -3.93 -11.38 18.70
CA ARG A 19 -3.49 -12.53 17.90
C ARG A 19 -4.35 -12.69 16.64
N GLY A 20 -3.69 -12.80 15.48
CA GLY A 20 -4.34 -12.83 14.16
C GLY A 20 -4.62 -11.44 13.55
N GLY A 21 -4.60 -10.39 14.36
CA GLY A 21 -4.94 -9.01 13.99
C GLY A 21 -3.75 -8.17 13.51
N TYR A 22 -3.79 -6.86 13.76
CA TYR A 22 -2.75 -5.91 13.33
C TYR A 22 -1.45 -6.09 14.09
N HIS A 23 -0.31 -5.74 13.46
CA HIS A 23 0.96 -5.60 14.14
C HIS A 23 1.11 -4.19 14.75
N PRO A 24 1.48 -4.04 16.04
CA PRO A 24 1.79 -2.72 16.61
C PRO A 24 3.09 -2.17 15.99
N VAL A 25 3.02 -0.97 15.43
CA VAL A 25 4.16 -0.30 14.77
C VAL A 25 4.41 1.05 15.43
N HIS A 26 5.67 1.34 15.73
CA HIS A 26 6.13 2.63 16.23
C HIS A 26 6.97 3.35 15.18
N LEU A 27 7.02 4.69 15.30
CA LEU A 27 7.97 5.46 14.52
C LEU A 27 9.39 5.00 14.85
N HIS A 28 10.24 4.95 13.82
CA HIS A 28 11.61 4.45 13.85
C HIS A 28 11.78 2.93 14.02
N ASP A 29 10.69 2.15 14.05
CA ASP A 29 10.79 0.70 13.91
C ASP A 29 11.46 0.36 12.57
N ILE A 30 12.39 -0.60 12.61
CA ILE A 30 13.14 -1.05 11.44
C ILE A 30 12.64 -2.44 11.05
N PHE A 31 11.99 -2.53 9.89
CA PHE A 31 11.56 -3.79 9.30
C PHE A 31 12.62 -4.31 8.34
N ASP A 32 12.83 -5.63 8.36
CA ASP A 32 13.80 -6.34 7.53
C ASP A 32 15.22 -5.71 7.55
N GLN A 33 15.60 -5.14 8.70
CA GLN A 33 16.87 -4.41 8.89
C GLN A 33 17.11 -3.23 7.92
N ARG A 34 16.10 -2.86 7.12
CA ARG A 34 16.22 -1.97 5.96
C ARG A 34 15.21 -0.83 5.95
N TYR A 35 13.98 -1.07 6.35
CA TYR A 35 12.88 -0.12 6.21
C TYR A 35 12.56 0.55 7.54
N GLU A 36 13.01 1.78 7.72
CA GLU A 36 12.74 2.57 8.93
C GLU A 36 11.40 3.31 8.77
N VAL A 37 10.44 3.04 9.65
CA VAL A 37 9.13 3.69 9.66
C VAL A 37 9.27 5.17 10.06
N VAL A 38 8.71 6.07 9.25
CA VAL A 38 8.77 7.53 9.50
C VAL A 38 7.40 8.20 9.61
N GLY A 39 6.33 7.50 9.20
CA GLY A 39 4.98 8.03 9.31
C GLY A 39 3.92 6.99 8.96
N LYS A 40 2.69 7.23 9.40
CA LYS A 40 1.53 6.41 9.01
C LYS A 40 0.87 7.02 7.79
N LEU A 41 0.57 6.21 6.78
CA LEU A 41 -0.12 6.64 5.57
C LEU A 41 -1.62 6.36 5.64
N ALA A 42 -1.97 5.12 5.99
CA ALA A 42 -3.35 4.67 6.00
C ALA A 42 -3.53 3.40 6.84
N TYR A 43 -4.78 2.99 7.00
CA TYR A 43 -5.16 1.66 7.44
C TYR A 43 -6.42 1.23 6.69
N GLY A 44 -6.68 -0.08 6.68
CA GLY A 44 -7.89 -0.67 6.14
C GLY A 44 -8.19 -1.98 6.86
N GLN A 45 -9.29 -2.64 6.53
CA GLN A 45 -9.77 -3.81 7.29
C GLN A 45 -8.75 -4.95 7.45
N PHE A 46 -7.78 -5.09 6.54
CA PHE A 46 -6.85 -6.22 6.50
C PHE A 46 -5.38 -5.83 6.68
N SER A 47 -5.05 -4.54 6.75
CA SER A 47 -3.65 -4.09 6.78
C SER A 47 -3.52 -2.63 7.25
N THR A 48 -2.31 -2.27 7.71
CA THR A 48 -1.89 -0.88 7.86
C THR A 48 -0.87 -0.51 6.78
N ALA A 49 -0.75 0.77 6.44
CA ALA A 49 0.22 1.27 5.46
C ALA A 49 1.04 2.41 6.06
N TRP A 50 2.35 2.32 5.88
CA TRP A 50 3.33 3.18 6.54
C TRP A 50 4.29 3.79 5.52
N LEU A 51 4.68 5.03 5.73
CA LEU A 51 5.79 5.66 5.04
C LEU A 51 7.06 5.19 5.73
N ALA A 52 8.00 4.64 4.96
CA ALA A 52 9.30 4.24 5.48
C ALA A 52 10.45 4.72 4.59
N LYS A 53 11.63 4.85 5.18
CA LYS A 53 12.88 5.13 4.46
C LYS A 53 13.60 3.81 4.20
N ASP A 54 14.01 3.58 2.96
CA ASP A 54 14.89 2.48 2.59
C ASP A 54 16.34 2.85 2.92
N LYS A 55 16.95 2.21 3.92
CA LYS A 55 18.31 2.51 4.37
C LYS A 55 19.40 2.11 3.36
N THR A 56 19.10 1.27 2.37
CA THR A 56 20.07 0.87 1.34
C THR A 56 20.18 1.90 0.21
N SER A 57 19.14 2.71 0.04
CA SER A 57 19.07 3.77 -0.98
C SER A 57 19.12 5.12 -0.28
N THR A 58 20.12 5.96 -0.57
CA THR A 58 20.38 7.20 0.19
C THR A 58 19.15 8.10 0.39
N HIS A 59 18.16 8.11 -0.50
CA HIS A 59 16.94 8.92 -0.36
C HIS A 59 15.64 8.32 -0.95
N ARG A 60 15.38 7.00 -0.81
CA ARG A 60 14.11 6.42 -1.31
C ARG A 60 13.08 6.24 -0.18
N HIS A 61 12.01 7.04 -0.22
CA HIS A 61 10.81 6.76 0.57
C HIS A 61 9.98 5.68 -0.14
N ILE A 62 9.41 4.77 0.66
CA ILE A 62 8.54 3.68 0.19
C ILE A 62 7.25 3.64 1.02
N ALA A 63 6.24 2.99 0.47
CA ALA A 63 5.04 2.59 1.21
C ALA A 63 5.19 1.14 1.66
N LEU A 64 5.18 0.92 2.98
CA LEU A 64 5.23 -0.38 3.63
C LEU A 64 3.82 -0.78 4.07
N LYS A 65 3.20 -1.74 3.38
CA LYS A 65 1.89 -2.29 3.74
C LYS A 65 2.10 -3.55 4.58
N ILE A 66 1.57 -3.55 5.80
CA ILE A 66 1.70 -4.66 6.76
C ILE A 66 0.33 -5.29 6.94
N LEU A 67 0.18 -6.54 6.51
CA LEU A 67 -1.08 -7.28 6.63
C LEU A 67 -1.32 -7.73 8.07
N LYS A 68 -2.59 -7.92 8.43
CA LYS A 68 -2.97 -8.66 9.64
C LYS A 68 -2.39 -10.08 9.59
N ALA A 69 -2.08 -10.65 10.74
CA ALA A 69 -1.44 -11.97 10.80
C ALA A 69 -2.30 -13.06 10.13
N ASP A 70 -3.61 -13.08 10.36
CA ASP A 70 -4.52 -14.08 9.75
C ASP A 70 -4.66 -13.90 8.23
N ALA A 71 -4.40 -12.70 7.70
CA ALA A 71 -4.43 -12.41 6.27
C ALA A 71 -3.09 -12.73 5.56
N SER A 72 -2.06 -13.17 6.29
CA SER A 72 -0.69 -13.24 5.78
C SER A 72 -0.28 -14.59 5.21
N ALA A 73 -0.89 -15.70 5.63
CA ALA A 73 -0.47 -17.05 5.24
C ALA A 73 -0.71 -17.34 3.74
N ASP A 74 -1.91 -17.07 3.24
CA ASP A 74 -2.33 -17.38 1.85
C ASP A 74 -2.76 -16.12 1.10
N SER A 75 -1.89 -15.11 1.09
CA SER A 75 -2.20 -13.82 0.48
C SER A 75 -2.32 -13.92 -1.05
N LYS A 76 -3.56 -13.91 -1.55
CA LYS A 76 -3.85 -13.79 -2.99
C LYS A 76 -3.25 -12.52 -3.59
N GLU A 77 -3.17 -11.44 -2.82
CA GLU A 77 -2.56 -10.18 -3.25
C GLU A 77 -1.09 -10.38 -3.61
N LEU A 78 -0.31 -11.07 -2.78
CA LEU A 78 1.10 -11.36 -3.09
C LEU A 78 1.24 -12.24 -4.32
N LEU A 79 0.38 -13.26 -4.47
CA LEU A 79 0.40 -14.15 -5.63
C LEU A 79 0.19 -13.37 -6.94
N ILE A 80 -0.82 -12.50 -6.97
CA ILE A 80 -1.13 -11.65 -8.13
C ILE A 80 0.02 -10.68 -8.42
N LEU A 81 0.55 -9.99 -7.40
CA LEU A 81 1.63 -9.03 -7.57
C LEU A 81 2.93 -9.69 -8.07
N ARG A 82 3.25 -10.91 -7.58
CA ARG A 82 4.40 -11.67 -8.07
C ARG A 82 4.22 -12.14 -9.50
N HIS A 83 3.01 -12.56 -9.88
CA HIS A 83 2.68 -12.93 -11.26
C HIS A 83 2.88 -11.74 -12.21
N LEU A 84 2.37 -10.56 -11.83
CA LEU A 84 2.54 -9.32 -12.60
C LEU A 84 4.02 -8.91 -12.71
N ALA A 85 4.79 -8.99 -11.62
CA ALA A 85 6.22 -8.68 -11.61
C ALA A 85 7.04 -9.63 -12.50
N ALA A 86 6.66 -10.92 -12.54
CA ALA A 86 7.31 -11.92 -13.39
C ALA A 86 6.93 -11.81 -14.88
N SER A 87 5.90 -11.03 -15.22
CA SER A 87 5.47 -10.83 -16.60
C SER A 87 6.56 -10.16 -17.43
N LYS A 88 7.11 -10.92 -18.39
CA LYS A 88 8.07 -10.46 -19.42
C LYS A 88 7.38 -9.75 -20.58
N PHE A 89 6.05 -9.65 -20.54
CA PHE A 89 5.28 -8.99 -21.57
C PHE A 89 5.58 -7.49 -21.54
N ASP A 90 6.19 -7.00 -22.61
CA ASP A 90 6.44 -5.57 -22.80
C ASP A 90 5.15 -4.91 -23.25
N HIS A 91 4.53 -4.15 -22.34
CA HIS A 91 3.25 -3.52 -22.57
C HIS A 91 3.23 -2.11 -21.96
N PRO A 92 2.77 -1.09 -22.69
CA PRO A 92 2.77 0.30 -22.20
C PRO A 92 1.91 0.45 -20.93
N GLY A 93 0.87 -0.36 -20.77
CA GLY A 93 0.03 -0.39 -19.57
C GLY A 93 0.72 -0.86 -18.29
N LYS A 94 1.89 -1.51 -18.37
CA LYS A 94 2.60 -2.02 -17.19
C LYS A 94 3.00 -0.90 -16.23
N THR A 95 3.33 0.29 -16.75
CA THR A 95 3.68 1.47 -15.94
C THR A 95 2.48 2.11 -15.24
N HIS A 96 1.25 1.72 -15.62
CA HIS A 96 -0.01 2.17 -15.01
C HIS A 96 -0.57 1.18 -13.98
N VAL A 97 0.19 0.12 -13.65
CA VAL A 97 -0.11 -0.82 -12.56
C VAL A 97 0.99 -0.73 -11.51
N VAL A 98 0.60 -0.75 -10.23
CA VAL A 98 1.57 -0.63 -9.14
C VAL A 98 2.56 -1.80 -9.15
N GLU A 99 3.85 -1.48 -9.02
CA GLU A 99 4.93 -2.46 -8.93
C GLU A 99 5.20 -2.85 -7.48
N LEU A 100 5.27 -4.16 -7.20
CA LEU A 100 5.78 -4.69 -5.94
C LEU A 100 7.32 -4.64 -5.95
N LEU A 101 7.90 -3.78 -5.11
CA LEU A 101 9.35 -3.59 -5.04
C LEU A 101 10.04 -4.69 -4.23
N ASP A 102 9.39 -5.13 -3.15
CA ASP A 102 9.91 -6.14 -2.24
C ASP A 102 8.76 -6.75 -1.41
N HIS A 103 9.00 -7.90 -0.80
CA HIS A 103 8.11 -8.49 0.20
C HIS A 103 8.89 -9.37 1.19
N PHE A 104 8.43 -9.38 2.44
CA PHE A 104 9.01 -10.21 3.49
C PHE A 104 7.98 -10.52 4.56
N TYR A 105 8.31 -11.48 5.45
CA TYR A 105 7.49 -11.80 6.61
C TYR A 105 8.13 -11.24 7.87
N HIS A 106 7.34 -10.52 8.65
CA HIS A 106 7.73 -10.01 9.95
C HIS A 106 7.00 -10.76 11.07
N THR A 107 7.74 -11.33 12.02
CA THR A 107 7.13 -12.00 13.18
C THR A 107 7.00 -11.01 14.33
N GLY A 108 5.76 -10.75 14.73
CA GLY A 108 5.42 -9.87 15.84
C GLY A 108 4.60 -10.57 16.92
N PRO A 109 4.12 -9.82 17.93
CA PRO A 109 3.37 -10.38 19.06
C PRO A 109 2.04 -11.01 18.65
N ASN A 110 1.48 -10.59 17.52
CA ASN A 110 0.16 -11.02 17.04
C ASN A 110 0.23 -12.12 15.96
N GLY A 111 1.43 -12.55 15.56
CA GLY A 111 1.66 -13.59 14.57
C GLY A 111 2.71 -13.21 13.54
N SER A 112 2.71 -13.93 12.42
CA SER A 112 3.55 -13.60 11.25
C SER A 112 2.76 -12.71 10.31
N HIS A 113 3.35 -11.58 9.92
CA HIS A 113 2.75 -10.54 9.11
C HIS A 113 3.46 -10.46 7.77
N LEU A 114 2.71 -10.55 6.68
CA LEU A 114 3.23 -10.29 5.35
C LEU A 114 3.37 -8.77 5.17
N CYS A 115 4.58 -8.35 4.85
CA CYS A 115 4.93 -6.98 4.52
C CYS A 115 5.16 -6.85 3.02
N LEU A 116 4.47 -5.91 2.38
CA LEU A 116 4.57 -5.59 0.95
C LEU A 116 5.15 -4.18 0.81
N VAL A 117 6.13 -4.02 -0.08
CA VAL A 117 6.84 -2.76 -0.30
C VAL A 117 6.51 -2.20 -1.68
N PHE A 118 6.04 -0.95 -1.70
CA PHE A 118 5.61 -0.25 -2.91
C PHE A 118 6.28 1.11 -3.06
N PRO A 119 6.31 1.70 -4.27
CA PRO A 119 6.57 3.12 -4.43
C PRO A 119 5.55 3.95 -3.63
N VAL A 120 5.97 5.11 -3.13
CA VAL A 120 5.01 6.06 -2.54
C VAL A 120 4.14 6.62 -3.66
N MET A 121 2.82 6.45 -3.52
CA MET A 121 1.82 6.99 -4.44
C MET A 121 0.96 8.00 -3.69
N ILE A 122 0.67 9.12 -4.35
CA ILE A 122 -0.24 10.16 -3.84
C ILE A 122 -1.38 10.24 -4.84
N SER A 123 -2.61 10.30 -4.33
CA SER A 123 -3.80 10.51 -5.14
C SER A 123 -4.58 11.69 -4.59
N ASP A 124 -5.07 12.52 -5.51
CA ASP A 124 -5.99 13.63 -5.27
C ASP A 124 -7.45 13.22 -5.58
N VAL A 125 -7.70 11.97 -5.99
CA VAL A 125 -9.04 11.49 -6.35
C VAL A 125 -9.99 11.54 -5.16
N GLN A 126 -9.51 11.20 -3.96
CA GLN A 126 -10.32 11.30 -2.75
C GLN A 126 -10.71 12.75 -2.46
N GLU A 127 -9.77 13.70 -2.60
CA GLU A 127 -10.08 15.12 -2.44
C GLU A 127 -11.12 15.55 -3.47
N MET A 128 -10.96 15.17 -4.74
CA MET A 128 -11.92 15.46 -5.81
C MET A 128 -13.33 14.94 -5.50
N ILE A 129 -13.46 13.73 -4.95
CA ILE A 129 -14.76 13.14 -4.56
C ILE A 129 -15.37 13.92 -3.38
N VAL A 130 -14.56 14.31 -2.41
CA VAL A 130 -15.02 15.00 -1.19
C VAL A 130 -15.43 16.44 -1.48
N THR A 131 -14.65 17.16 -2.30
CA THR A 131 -14.88 18.58 -2.62
C THR A 131 -15.92 18.77 -3.71
N TRP A 132 -16.30 17.71 -4.43
CA TRP A 132 -17.17 17.76 -5.62
C TRP A 132 -16.67 18.73 -6.69
N THR A 133 -15.37 19.04 -6.72
CA THR A 133 -14.80 19.95 -7.72
C THR A 133 -14.44 19.15 -8.97
N PRO A 134 -15.16 19.30 -10.10
CA PRO A 134 -14.83 18.57 -11.31
C PRO A 134 -13.48 19.03 -11.84
N ARG A 135 -12.65 18.06 -12.24
CA ARG A 135 -11.42 18.34 -13.00
C ARG A 135 -11.77 18.70 -14.44
N GLN A 136 -10.83 19.37 -15.13
CA GLN A 136 -10.98 19.68 -16.54
C GLN A 136 -11.11 18.39 -17.37
N ALA A 137 -11.88 18.43 -18.46
CA ALA A 137 -12.14 17.27 -19.30
C ALA A 137 -10.85 16.55 -19.75
N GLY A 138 -9.81 17.29 -20.14
CA GLY A 138 -8.52 16.71 -20.56
C GLY A 138 -7.78 15.95 -19.46
N TYR A 139 -7.96 16.32 -18.19
CA TYR A 139 -7.42 15.55 -17.06
C TYR A 139 -8.16 14.22 -16.91
N VAL A 140 -9.49 14.23 -16.99
CA VAL A 140 -10.33 13.02 -16.93
C VAL A 140 -10.03 12.09 -18.09
N GLU A 141 -9.86 12.64 -19.30
CA GLU A 141 -9.47 11.89 -20.49
C GLU A 141 -8.10 11.21 -20.32
N THR A 142 -7.10 11.96 -19.83
CA THR A 142 -5.76 11.42 -19.58
C THR A 142 -5.78 10.30 -18.54
N MET A 143 -6.48 10.49 -17.41
CA MET A 143 -6.61 9.44 -16.40
C MET A 143 -7.34 8.21 -16.94
N SER A 144 -8.43 8.42 -17.69
CA SER A 144 -9.20 7.32 -18.27
C SER A 144 -8.34 6.50 -19.23
N HIS A 145 -7.53 7.16 -20.07
CA HIS A 145 -6.59 6.51 -20.96
C HIS A 145 -5.55 5.67 -20.19
N GLN A 146 -4.97 6.21 -19.11
CA GLN A 146 -4.02 5.47 -18.28
C GLN A 146 -4.66 4.26 -17.58
N ILE A 147 -5.88 4.41 -17.05
CA ILE A 147 -6.65 3.32 -16.44
C ILE A 147 -6.93 2.22 -17.46
N LEU A 148 -7.39 2.58 -18.67
CA LEU A 148 -7.68 1.61 -19.73
C LEU A 148 -6.42 0.86 -20.19
N LEU A 149 -5.28 1.55 -20.31
CA LEU A 149 -4.01 0.90 -20.61
C LEU A 149 -3.60 -0.08 -19.51
N GLY A 150 -3.74 0.31 -18.24
CA GLY A 150 -3.49 -0.57 -17.10
C GLY A 150 -4.39 -1.80 -17.10
N LEU A 151 -5.68 -1.64 -17.39
CA LEU A 151 -6.63 -2.74 -17.50
C LEU A 151 -6.30 -3.68 -18.66
N ASP A 152 -5.91 -3.16 -19.84
CA ASP A 152 -5.48 -4.01 -20.96
C ASP A 152 -4.25 -4.84 -20.59
N PHE A 153 -3.29 -4.26 -19.85
CA PHE A 153 -2.15 -5.01 -19.33
C PHE A 153 -2.56 -6.14 -18.36
N LEU A 154 -3.46 -5.84 -17.42
CA LEU A 154 -3.96 -6.83 -16.45
C LEU A 154 -4.67 -7.97 -17.15
N HIS A 155 -5.59 -7.68 -18.06
CA HIS A 155 -6.35 -8.68 -18.81
C HIS A 155 -5.43 -9.56 -19.68
N ARG A 156 -4.42 -8.98 -20.35
CA ARG A 156 -3.41 -9.74 -21.10
C ARG A 156 -2.50 -10.59 -20.21
N SER A 157 -2.42 -10.25 -18.93
CA SER A 157 -1.71 -11.01 -17.91
C SER A 157 -2.61 -12.03 -17.20
N ASP A 158 -3.82 -12.28 -17.71
CA ASP A 158 -4.83 -13.20 -17.15
C ASP A 158 -5.31 -12.80 -15.73
N ILE A 159 -5.40 -11.49 -15.49
CA ILE A 159 -5.90 -10.93 -14.23
C ILE A 159 -7.11 -10.05 -14.49
N VAL A 160 -8.17 -10.27 -13.72
CA VAL A 160 -9.35 -9.40 -13.64
C VAL A 160 -9.30 -8.66 -12.31
N HIS A 161 -9.39 -7.33 -12.37
CA HIS A 161 -9.43 -6.45 -11.20
C HIS A 161 -10.86 -6.30 -10.68
#